data_AF-A0A9E5JGP5-F1
#
_entry.id   AF-A0A9E5JGP5-F1
#
_cell.length_a   1.000
_cell.length_b   1.000
_cell.length_c   1.000
_cell.angle_alpha   90.00
_cell.angle_beta   90.00
_cell.angle_gamma   90.00
#
_symmetry.space_group_name_H-M   'P 1'
#
loop_
_entity.id
_entity.type
_entity.pdbx_description
1 polymer ?
#
loop_
_entity_poly.entity_id
_entity_poly.type
_entity_poly.pdbx_seq_one_letter_code
_entity_poly.pdbx_strand_id
1 'polypeptide(L)'
;MAGRILGMGDMLTLIEQAEQVFEKDEAEKAAKKLATGKFTLDDFLEQLQQLKKMGPLQNVLGMLPGVGAQLKDAEVSDDQVRRTEAIIRSMTLEEREDPSIINGSRRTRIAKGSGTQVQDVNRLVKQFAEMQKMMKRFGGRLPSR
;
A
#
# COMPACT_ATOMS: atom_id res chain seq x y z
N MET A 1 40.83 -35.86 25.60
CA MET A 1 39.43 -35.39 25.52
C MET A 1 39.22 -34.82 24.13
N ALA A 2 38.59 -35.60 23.25
CA ALA A 2 38.40 -35.35 21.84
C ALA A 2 36.90 -35.43 21.48
N GLY A 3 36.52 -34.68 20.43
CA GLY A 3 35.21 -34.64 19.77
C GLY A 3 34.50 -33.31 20.06
N ARG A 4 34.34 -32.31 19.17
CA ARG A 4 34.10 -32.25 17.72
C ARG A 4 32.99 -33.22 17.28
N ILE A 5 31.92 -32.65 16.69
CA ILE A 5 30.65 -33.26 16.20
C ILE A 5 29.61 -33.24 17.35
N LEU A 6 28.47 -32.54 17.28
CA LEU A 6 27.50 -32.44 16.18
C LEU A 6 26.50 -31.29 16.45
N GLY A 7 26.08 -30.55 15.42
CA GLY A 7 24.85 -29.74 15.47
C GLY A 7 24.97 -28.22 15.29
N MET A 8 25.87 -27.77 14.43
CA MET A 8 25.76 -26.44 13.82
C MET A 8 24.51 -26.40 12.94
N GLY A 9 23.64 -25.41 13.17
CA GLY A 9 22.67 -24.88 12.21
C GLY A 9 21.47 -25.76 11.88
N ASP A 10 20.30 -25.45 12.44
CA ASP A 10 19.05 -25.44 11.63
C ASP A 10 17.78 -24.84 12.29
N MET A 11 17.90 -23.94 13.28
CA MET A 11 16.69 -23.23 13.78
C MET A 11 16.87 -21.75 14.11
N LEU A 12 18.10 -21.24 14.16
CA LEU A 12 18.36 -19.80 14.32
C LEU A 12 18.58 -19.07 12.99
N THR A 13 18.94 -19.79 11.93
CA THR A 13 19.18 -19.22 10.59
C THR A 13 17.92 -18.98 9.77
N LEU A 14 16.79 -19.64 10.11
CA LEU A 14 15.52 -19.46 9.38
C LEU A 14 14.68 -18.27 9.87
N ILE A 15 15.07 -17.62 10.98
CA ILE A 15 14.37 -16.43 11.51
C ILE A 15 15.15 -15.14 11.21
N GLU A 16 16.48 -15.19 11.04
CA GLU A 16 17.27 -14.00 10.67
C GLU A 16 17.38 -13.76 9.16
N GLN A 17 17.18 -14.78 8.30
CA GLN A 17 17.20 -14.60 6.83
C GLN A 17 15.88 -14.11 6.23
N ALA A 18 14.78 -14.07 7.00
CA ALA A 18 13.50 -13.57 6.52
C ALA A 18 13.30 -12.06 6.72
N GLU A 19 14.01 -11.43 7.66
CA GLU A 19 13.73 -10.05 8.10
C GLU A 19 14.50 -8.93 7.37
N GLN A 20 15.45 -9.20 6.46
CA GLN A 20 16.30 -8.10 5.96
C GLN A 20 16.49 -7.94 4.44
N VAL A 21 15.92 -8.80 3.60
CA VAL A 21 16.09 -8.67 2.14
C VAL A 21 14.92 -7.94 1.46
N PHE A 22 13.75 -7.85 2.11
CA PHE A 22 12.57 -7.18 1.53
C PHE A 22 12.30 -5.76 2.05
N GLU A 23 12.82 -5.35 3.21
CA GLU A 23 12.49 -4.03 3.76
C GLU A 23 13.41 -2.90 3.30
N LYS A 24 14.72 -3.13 3.14
CA LYS A 24 15.67 -2.03 2.88
C LYS A 24 15.50 -1.38 1.50
N ASP A 25 15.32 -2.18 0.45
CA ASP A 25 15.20 -1.67 -0.91
C ASP A 25 13.85 -0.98 -1.17
N GLU A 26 12.75 -1.51 -0.61
CA GLU A 26 11.43 -0.87 -0.68
C GLU A 26 11.37 0.39 0.20
N ALA A 27 11.97 0.36 1.41
CA ALA A 27 12.05 1.52 2.28
C ALA A 27 12.90 2.64 1.65
N GLU A 28 14.03 2.32 1.00
CA GLU A 28 14.83 3.31 0.29
C GLU A 28 14.10 3.91 -0.91
N LYS A 29 13.37 3.09 -1.69
CA LYS A 29 12.55 3.59 -2.81
C LYS A 29 11.41 4.45 -2.32
N ALA A 30 10.73 4.05 -1.25
CA ALA A 30 9.69 4.84 -0.61
C ALA A 30 10.24 6.16 -0.06
N ALA A 31 11.42 6.14 0.58
CA ALA A 31 12.10 7.33 1.08
C ALA A 31 12.56 8.27 -0.05
N LYS A 32 13.11 7.73 -1.15
CA LYS A 32 13.46 8.51 -2.35
C LYS A 32 12.22 9.11 -3.02
N LYS A 33 11.12 8.35 -3.14
CA LYS A 33 9.84 8.84 -3.68
C LYS A 33 9.24 9.94 -2.78
N LEU A 34 9.27 9.75 -1.46
CA LEU A 34 8.91 10.78 -0.46
C LEU A 34 9.77 12.03 -0.60
N ALA A 35 11.08 11.88 -0.79
CA ALA A 35 12.02 13.00 -0.99
C ALA A 35 11.78 13.77 -2.30
N THR A 36 11.34 13.09 -3.37
CA THR A 36 10.95 13.74 -4.63
C THR A 36 9.60 14.46 -4.56
N GLY A 37 8.81 14.23 -3.48
CA GLY A 37 7.54 14.90 -3.23
C GLY A 37 6.40 14.54 -4.20
N LYS A 38 6.63 13.60 -5.13
CA LYS A 38 5.65 13.16 -6.14
C LYS A 38 5.10 11.80 -5.76
N PHE A 39 4.08 11.81 -4.91
CA PHE A 39 3.26 10.64 -4.66
C PHE A 39 2.09 10.64 -5.66
N THR A 40 2.06 9.63 -6.54
CA THR A 40 1.10 9.50 -7.66
C THR A 40 0.05 8.42 -7.41
N LEU A 41 -0.99 8.37 -8.24
CA LEU A 41 -2.02 7.33 -8.14
C LEU A 41 -1.50 5.94 -8.50
N ASP A 42 -0.45 5.84 -9.31
CA ASP A 42 0.21 4.55 -9.59
C ASP A 42 0.94 4.04 -8.35
N ASP A 43 1.63 4.91 -7.59
CA ASP A 43 2.24 4.52 -6.30
C ASP A 43 1.19 4.03 -5.30
N PHE A 44 0.05 4.71 -5.25
CA PHE A 44 -1.07 4.29 -4.41
C PHE A 44 -1.63 2.92 -4.82
N LEU A 45 -1.72 2.66 -6.13
CA LEU A 45 -2.17 1.38 -6.65
C LEU A 45 -1.18 0.25 -6.30
N GLU A 46 0.13 0.50 -6.43
CA GLU A 46 1.18 -0.45 -6.04
C GLU A 46 1.06 -0.84 -4.56
N GLN A 47 0.91 0.15 -3.68
CA GLN A 47 0.71 -0.07 -2.25
C GLN A 47 -0.57 -0.86 -1.94
N LEU A 48 -1.68 -0.53 -2.59
CA LEU A 48 -2.93 -1.29 -2.45
C LEU A 48 -2.78 -2.74 -2.92
N GLN A 49 -2.02 -2.98 -3.98
CA GLN A 49 -1.76 -4.34 -4.47
C GLN A 49 -0.84 -5.13 -3.54
N GLN A 50 0.14 -4.49 -2.90
CA GLN A 50 0.96 -5.13 -1.86
C GLN A 50 0.08 -5.57 -0.68
N LEU A 51 -0.81 -4.69 -0.20
CA LEU A 51 -1.78 -5.03 0.86
C LEU A 51 -2.71 -6.17 0.44
N LYS A 52 -3.16 -6.20 -0.82
CA LYS A 52 -3.95 -7.31 -1.38
C LYS A 52 -3.17 -8.62 -1.46
N LYS A 53 -1.87 -8.58 -1.82
CA LYS A 53 -1.00 -9.77 -1.91
C LYS A 53 -0.69 -10.38 -0.54
N MET A 54 -0.58 -9.54 0.49
CA MET A 54 -0.52 -10.00 1.88
C MET A 54 -1.84 -10.63 2.35
N GLY A 55 -2.92 -10.48 1.56
CA GLY A 55 -4.24 -11.00 1.86
C GLY A 55 -4.88 -10.28 3.05
N PRO A 56 -6.12 -10.65 3.42
CA PRO A 56 -6.65 -10.25 4.69
C PRO A 56 -5.74 -10.86 5.75
N LEU A 57 -5.06 -10.00 6.50
CA LEU A 57 -4.36 -10.33 7.73
C LEU A 57 -5.24 -11.15 8.71
N GLN A 58 -6.55 -11.32 8.46
CA GLN A 58 -7.44 -12.27 9.11
C GLN A 58 -6.84 -13.67 9.33
N ASN A 59 -6.11 -14.23 8.34
CA ASN A 59 -5.54 -15.58 8.50
C ASN A 59 -4.29 -15.62 9.39
N VAL A 60 -3.53 -14.52 9.48
CA VAL A 60 -2.30 -14.43 10.30
C VAL A 60 -2.59 -13.84 11.69
N LEU A 61 -3.41 -12.79 11.76
CA LEU A 61 -3.92 -12.19 13.01
C LEU A 61 -4.93 -13.10 13.72
N GLY A 62 -5.63 -13.98 13.00
CA GLY A 62 -6.52 -14.99 13.58
C GLY A 62 -5.77 -16.08 14.35
N MET A 63 -4.45 -16.22 14.14
CA MET A 63 -3.59 -17.16 14.87
C MET A 63 -2.85 -16.50 16.05
N LEU A 64 -2.97 -15.18 16.24
CA LEU A 64 -2.38 -14.46 17.37
C LEU A 64 -3.42 -14.32 18.51
N PRO A 65 -3.28 -15.07 19.62
CA PRO A 65 -4.18 -14.95 20.76
C PRO A 65 -4.08 -13.54 21.36
N GLY A 66 -5.21 -12.83 21.46
CA GLY A 66 -5.32 -11.56 22.18
C GLY A 66 -5.48 -10.29 21.35
N VAL A 67 -5.38 -10.33 20.01
CA VAL A 67 -5.50 -9.13 19.14
C VAL A 67 -6.70 -9.20 18.18
N GLY A 68 -7.33 -10.36 18.04
CA GLY A 68 -8.36 -10.63 17.03
C GLY A 68 -9.73 -9.93 17.19
N ALA A 69 -9.94 -9.12 18.24
CA ALA A 69 -11.25 -8.49 18.50
C ALA A 69 -11.34 -7.02 18.04
N GLN A 70 -10.24 -6.26 18.06
CA GLN A 70 -10.27 -4.82 17.76
C GLN A 70 -9.88 -4.46 16.32
N LEU A 71 -9.29 -5.41 15.57
CA LEU A 71 -8.94 -5.24 14.15
C LEU A 71 -10.00 -5.78 13.18
N LYS A 72 -11.10 -6.33 13.70
CA LYS A 72 -12.21 -6.87 12.89
C LYS A 72 -13.01 -5.78 12.16
N ASP A 73 -13.07 -4.56 12.69
CA ASP A 73 -13.92 -3.50 12.12
C ASP A 73 -13.24 -2.69 10.99
N ALA A 74 -11.94 -2.88 10.78
CA ALA A 74 -11.22 -2.33 9.64
C ALA A 74 -11.19 -3.34 8.47
N GLU A 75 -12.37 -3.87 8.10
CA GLU A 75 -12.52 -4.70 6.91
C GLU A 75 -12.29 -3.85 5.66
N VAL A 76 -11.04 -3.79 5.20
CA VAL A 76 -10.77 -3.46 3.80
C VAL A 76 -11.28 -4.63 2.98
N SER A 77 -12.56 -4.56 2.60
CA SER A 77 -13.20 -5.57 1.77
C SER A 77 -12.43 -5.70 0.45
N ASP A 78 -12.11 -6.94 0.09
CA ASP A 78 -11.46 -7.32 -1.17
C ASP A 78 -12.15 -6.67 -2.40
N ASP A 79 -13.47 -6.49 -2.32
CA ASP A 79 -14.27 -5.85 -3.35
C ASP A 79 -14.02 -4.34 -3.46
N GLN A 80 -13.75 -3.65 -2.34
CA GLN A 80 -13.41 -2.23 -2.37
C GLN A 80 -12.05 -2.00 -3.00
N VAL A 81 -11.08 -2.88 -2.73
CA VAL A 81 -9.74 -2.82 -3.36
C VAL A 81 -9.87 -3.04 -4.87
N ARG A 82 -10.65 -4.05 -5.29
CA ARG A 82 -10.90 -4.32 -6.72
C ARG A 82 -11.57 -3.15 -7.44
N ARG A 83 -12.56 -2.50 -6.82
CA ARG A 83 -13.22 -1.31 -7.38
C ARG A 83 -12.23 -0.14 -7.51
N THR A 84 -11.42 0.09 -6.48
CA THR A 84 -10.39 1.14 -6.48
C THR A 84 -9.37 0.91 -7.59
N GLU A 85 -8.90 -0.34 -7.73
CA GLU A 85 -8.02 -0.76 -8.81
C GLU A 85 -8.65 -0.54 -10.20
N ALA A 86 -9.92 -0.91 -10.39
CA ALA A 86 -10.64 -0.68 -11.64
C ALA A 86 -10.77 0.81 -12.00
N ILE A 87 -11.01 1.66 -11.00
CA ILE A 87 -11.10 3.12 -11.19
C ILE A 87 -9.74 3.69 -11.62
N ILE A 88 -8.65 3.35 -10.92
CA ILE A 88 -7.31 3.86 -11.26
C ILE A 88 -6.87 3.37 -12.64
N ARG A 89 -7.11 2.10 -12.96
CA ARG A 89 -6.77 1.52 -14.27
C ARG A 89 -7.55 2.18 -15.43
N SER A 90 -8.70 2.80 -15.16
CA SER A 90 -9.53 3.52 -16.13
C SER A 90 -9.10 4.98 -16.35
N MET A 91 -8.08 5.46 -15.65
CA MET A 91 -7.47 6.79 -15.82
C MET A 91 -6.34 6.75 -16.86
N THR A 92 -6.09 7.89 -17.50
CA THR A 92 -4.91 8.10 -18.36
C THR A 92 -3.66 8.36 -17.51
N LEU A 93 -2.46 8.23 -18.10
CA LEU A 93 -1.20 8.49 -17.40
C LEU A 93 -1.17 9.90 -16.78
N GLU A 94 -1.54 10.91 -17.57
CA GLU A 94 -1.63 12.31 -17.10
C GLU A 94 -2.54 12.46 -15.88
N GLU A 95 -3.67 11.75 -15.84
CA GLU A 95 -4.63 11.82 -14.73
C GLU A 95 -4.11 11.08 -13.48
N ARG A 96 -3.23 10.09 -13.63
CA ARG A 96 -2.62 9.37 -12.51
C ARG A 96 -1.45 10.13 -11.90
N GLU A 97 -0.68 10.81 -12.74
CA GLU A 97 0.39 11.71 -12.30
C GLU A 97 -0.18 12.95 -11.62
N ASP A 98 -1.23 13.54 -12.18
CA ASP A 98 -1.91 14.71 -11.64
C ASP A 98 -3.43 14.52 -11.54
N PRO A 99 -3.94 14.14 -10.36
CA PRO A 99 -5.39 14.03 -10.15
C PRO A 99 -6.13 15.37 -10.18
N SER A 100 -5.44 16.51 -10.15
CA SER A 100 -6.07 17.84 -10.14
C SER A 100 -6.75 18.16 -11.48
N ILE A 101 -6.31 17.54 -12.59
CA ILE A 101 -6.92 17.73 -13.91
C ILE A 101 -8.24 16.94 -14.08
N ILE A 102 -8.63 16.10 -13.12
CA ILE A 102 -9.82 15.26 -13.16
C ILE A 102 -11.09 16.09 -12.94
N ASN A 103 -11.61 16.65 -14.04
CA ASN A 103 -12.87 17.37 -14.12
C ASN A 103 -14.10 16.44 -14.25
N GLY A 104 -15.32 17.00 -14.26
CA GLY A 104 -16.57 16.21 -14.30
C GLY A 104 -16.72 15.30 -15.53
N SER A 105 -16.24 15.74 -16.70
CA SER A 105 -16.25 14.92 -17.92
C SER A 105 -15.33 13.70 -17.78
N ARG A 106 -14.10 13.91 -17.28
CA ARG A 106 -13.15 12.83 -17.01
C ARG A 106 -13.69 11.84 -15.98
N ARG A 107 -14.32 12.32 -14.89
CA ARG A 107 -14.94 11.43 -13.89
C ARG A 107 -16.05 10.56 -14.47
N THR A 108 -16.85 11.11 -15.38
CA THR A 108 -17.90 10.36 -16.07
C THR A 108 -17.30 9.27 -16.97
N ARG A 109 -16.22 9.59 -17.70
CA ARG A 109 -15.49 8.63 -18.53
C ARG A 109 -14.88 7.51 -17.68
N ILE A 110 -14.18 7.86 -16.60
CA ILE A 110 -13.54 6.92 -15.67
C ILE A 110 -14.59 5.99 -15.07
N ALA A 111 -15.68 6.53 -14.52
CA ALA A 111 -16.77 5.75 -13.93
C ALA A 111 -17.37 4.73 -14.91
N LYS A 112 -17.59 5.14 -16.17
CA LYS A 112 -18.05 4.23 -17.23
C LYS A 112 -17.02 3.14 -17.55
N GLY A 113 -15.73 3.50 -17.61
CA GLY A 113 -14.64 2.55 -17.88
C GLY A 113 -14.42 1.53 -16.76
N SER A 114 -14.62 1.94 -15.50
CA SER A 114 -14.44 1.09 -14.33
C SER A 114 -15.70 0.32 -13.89
N GLY A 115 -16.86 0.60 -14.50
CA GLY A 115 -18.14 0.04 -14.08
C GLY A 115 -18.61 0.53 -12.71
N THR A 116 -18.17 1.73 -12.29
CA THR A 116 -18.50 2.32 -10.99
C THR A 116 -19.31 3.61 -11.15
N GLN A 117 -19.70 4.24 -10.04
CA GLN A 117 -20.40 5.52 -10.08
C GLN A 117 -19.41 6.69 -10.06
N VAL A 118 -19.84 7.85 -10.55
CA VAL A 118 -19.06 9.11 -10.46
C VAL A 118 -18.75 9.46 -9.00
N GLN A 119 -19.61 9.08 -8.06
CA GLN A 119 -19.42 9.26 -6.63
C GLN A 119 -18.22 8.46 -6.09
N ASP A 120 -18.01 7.25 -6.58
CA ASP A 120 -16.87 6.41 -6.19
C ASP A 120 -15.56 7.05 -6.64
N VAL A 121 -15.53 7.57 -7.88
CA VAL A 121 -14.38 8.31 -8.41
C VAL A 121 -14.10 9.57 -7.58
N ASN A 122 -15.14 10.33 -7.22
CA ASN A 122 -14.99 11.51 -6.35
C ASN A 122 -14.41 11.15 -4.97
N ARG A 123 -14.86 10.03 -4.38
CA ARG A 123 -14.38 9.57 -3.08
C ARG A 123 -12.90 9.21 -3.15
N LEU A 124 -12.48 8.48 -4.18
CA LEU A 124 -11.09 8.08 -4.39
C LEU A 124 -10.19 9.32 -4.55
N VAL A 125 -10.57 10.27 -5.41
CA VAL A 125 -9.77 11.50 -5.63
C VAL A 125 -9.63 12.30 -4.33
N LYS A 126 -10.68 12.37 -3.50
CA LYS A 126 -10.61 13.02 -2.18
C LYS A 126 -9.67 12.30 -1.23
N GLN A 127 -9.80 10.97 -1.09
CA GLN A 127 -8.95 10.16 -0.23
C GLN A 127 -7.47 10.27 -0.62
N PHE A 128 -7.20 10.25 -1.93
CA PHE A 128 -5.85 10.47 -2.44
C PHE A 128 -5.31 11.86 -2.12
N ALA A 129 -6.11 12.91 -2.29
CA ALA A 129 -5.71 14.28 -1.97
C ALA A 129 -5.44 14.49 -0.47
N GLU A 130 -6.22 13.84 0.40
CA GLU A 130 -5.98 13.82 1.85
C GLU A 130 -4.68 13.12 2.20
N MET A 131 -4.42 11.96 1.59
CA MET A 131 -3.18 11.22 1.79
C MET A 131 -1.97 12.00 1.27
N GLN A 132 -2.04 12.64 0.10
CA GLN A 132 -0.98 13.54 -0.38
C GLN A 132 -0.72 14.68 0.61
N LYS A 133 -1.75 15.28 1.20
CA LYS A 133 -1.59 16.32 2.24
C LYS A 133 -0.88 15.77 3.47
N MET A 134 -1.24 14.58 3.92
CA MET A 134 -0.56 13.92 5.04
C MET A 134 0.90 13.63 4.70
N MET A 135 1.18 13.00 3.56
CA MET A 135 2.54 12.69 3.09
C MET A 135 3.40 13.95 2.98
N LYS A 136 2.85 15.07 2.51
CA LYS A 136 3.55 16.36 2.48
C LYS A 136 3.87 16.90 3.88
N ARG A 137 2.94 16.74 4.85
CA ARG A 137 3.16 17.15 6.25
C ARG A 137 4.19 16.27 6.97
N PHE A 138 4.24 14.98 6.67
CA PHE A 138 5.23 14.04 7.21
C PHE A 138 6.59 14.18 6.51
N GLY A 139 6.60 14.32 5.19
CA GLY A 139 7.80 14.59 4.36
C GLY A 139 8.52 15.88 4.75
N GLY A 140 7.77 16.92 5.14
CA GLY A 140 8.33 18.16 5.69
C GLY A 140 8.82 18.06 7.14
N ARG A 141 8.63 16.92 7.82
CA ARG A 141 8.97 16.69 9.23
C ARG A 141 9.98 15.58 9.46
N LEU A 142 10.50 14.90 8.43
CA LEU A 142 11.63 13.99 8.61
C LEU A 142 12.84 14.83 9.07
N PRO A 143 13.37 14.62 10.28
CA PRO A 143 14.59 15.27 10.68
C PRO A 143 15.69 14.70 9.80
N SER A 144 16.27 15.55 8.95
CA SER A 144 17.59 15.28 8.38
C SER A 144 18.54 15.04 9.55
N ARG A 145 18.87 13.78 9.82
CA ARG A 145 19.96 13.38 10.69
C ARG A 145 21.03 12.73 9.84
#